data_AF-A0A7Y2VKM2-F1
#
_entry.id   AF-A0A7Y2VKM2-F1
#
_cell.length_a   1.000
_cell.length_b   1.000
_cell.length_c   1.000
_cell.angle_alpha   90.00
_cell.angle_beta   90.00
_cell.angle_gamma   90.00
#
_symmetry.space_group_name_H-M   'P 1'
#
loop_
_entity.id
_entity.type
_entity.pdbx_description
1 polymer ?
#
loop_
_entity_poly.entity_id
_entity_poly.type
_entity_poly.pdbx_seq_one_letter_code
_entity_poly.pdbx_strand_id
1 'polypeptide(L)'
;PDGPYGVEQMRRELLMTPWQRINYTLGYLHQQEAGSCEPPEDPLPNPLEWSTLATVFSWFARQSPVYFQTPENEELLRRMREQGLELTESLLLQVDCISGAGAGVNDPVVRSLADYRQALESLVAGLREAELDYRAGILKPGSDVVLHRGADQETAFRNEGLSIGPCDAASVCEMTGELEATRALIGLFPDIYLIADQSGLGGVEICYDNVRWVNRRTEQVREDDTNVANYFGQLSFELVGRYRESGQLTEIFGFTFVSPSEYHYLFGAATEEILADSCPMEWVGSRIVTGLPGNAPIWVVPDRLTYLTAARSLPSRVINGNWSRNEEWRDSFITGLNVTPYLYPGDPGITTRVEQHLQALHRAEQNELYGALMRPLDGRSQTSIDSLFERLEEVNVRKSLVRGSTLLFYPGVMTGSDDIRGSILGYSGLLDRPLLRRIRESGLAVSAINEVGTARLERMQAQWDRQPENLRRSGSVASSLAHAMARINALHRMFFSRPEPPAEQPPEEGAKDSVNLPVFDNG
;
A
#
# COMPACT_ATOMS: atom_id res chain seq x y z
N PRO A 1 -20.58 6.10 20.97
CA PRO A 1 -19.46 6.89 21.52
C PRO A 1 -18.45 5.96 22.20
N ASP A 2 -17.19 5.99 21.75
CA ASP A 2 -16.13 5.03 22.12
C ASP A 2 -15.57 5.19 23.55
N GLY A 3 -16.39 5.68 24.47
CA GLY A 3 -16.00 5.92 25.86
C GLY A 3 -15.00 7.08 26.04
N PRO A 4 -14.54 7.31 27.29
CA PRO A 4 -13.64 8.42 27.63
C PRO A 4 -12.22 8.27 27.04
N TYR A 5 -11.88 7.09 26.53
CA TYR A 5 -10.57 6.76 25.95
C TYR A 5 -10.67 6.37 24.46
N GLY A 6 -11.73 6.81 23.77
CA GLY A 6 -11.80 6.74 22.32
C GLY A 6 -10.76 7.65 21.66
N VAL A 7 -10.36 7.33 20.42
CA VAL A 7 -9.27 7.98 19.68
C VAL A 7 -9.40 9.51 19.65
N GLU A 8 -10.59 10.01 19.34
CA GLU A 8 -10.86 11.46 19.26
C GLU A 8 -10.74 12.15 20.64
N GLN A 9 -11.18 11.49 21.71
CA GLN A 9 -11.03 12.05 23.06
C GLN A 9 -9.56 12.00 23.51
N MET A 10 -8.88 10.87 23.29
CA MET A 10 -7.45 10.73 23.59
C MET A 10 -6.63 11.78 22.84
N ARG A 11 -6.92 12.00 21.56
CA ARG A 11 -6.28 13.04 20.75
C ARG A 11 -6.41 14.42 21.40
N ARG A 12 -7.61 14.80 21.84
CA ARG A 12 -7.84 16.10 22.48
C ARG A 12 -7.10 16.21 23.81
N GLU A 13 -7.14 15.18 24.63
CA GLU A 13 -6.55 15.22 25.96
C GLU A 13 -5.01 15.17 25.91
N LEU A 14 -4.43 14.37 25.01
CA LEU A 14 -2.98 14.21 24.88
C LEU A 14 -2.28 15.37 24.12
N LEU A 15 -3.04 16.34 23.60
CA LEU A 15 -2.46 17.61 23.13
C LEU A 15 -1.93 18.48 24.28
N MET A 16 -2.46 18.30 25.50
CA MET A 16 -1.97 19.00 26.69
C MET A 16 -0.68 18.39 27.20
N THR A 17 0.03 19.15 28.06
CA THR A 17 1.25 18.62 28.65
C THR A 17 0.92 17.42 29.53
N PRO A 18 1.71 16.32 29.49
CA PRO A 18 1.35 15.10 30.22
C PRO A 18 1.08 15.32 31.71
N TRP A 19 1.83 16.22 32.35
CA TRP A 19 1.65 16.60 33.76
C TRP A 19 0.27 17.21 34.07
N GLN A 20 -0.32 17.95 33.12
CA GLN A 20 -1.69 18.49 33.24
C GLN A 20 -2.78 17.43 33.05
N ARG A 21 -2.39 16.25 32.56
CA ARG A 21 -3.28 15.12 32.24
C ARG A 21 -2.83 13.84 32.91
N ILE A 22 -2.22 13.97 34.09
CA ILE A 22 -1.80 12.85 34.94
C ILE A 22 -2.97 11.88 35.21
N ASN A 23 -4.10 12.40 35.69
CA ASN A 23 -5.27 11.57 36.02
C ASN A 23 -5.92 10.93 34.78
N TYR A 24 -5.88 11.60 33.63
CA TYR A 24 -6.37 11.03 32.38
C TYR A 24 -5.48 9.89 31.89
N THR A 25 -4.16 10.08 31.93
CA THR A 25 -3.19 9.07 31.49
C THR A 25 -3.18 7.86 32.44
N LEU A 26 -3.27 8.10 33.75
CA LEU A 26 -3.45 7.03 34.74
C LEU A 26 -4.75 6.27 34.49
N GLY A 27 -5.87 6.98 34.33
CA GLY A 27 -7.14 6.34 34.05
C GLY A 27 -7.14 5.48 32.78
N TYR A 28 -6.42 5.90 31.73
CA TYR A 28 -6.20 5.10 30.52
C TYR A 28 -5.45 3.80 30.84
N LEU A 29 -4.33 3.89 31.57
CA LEU A 29 -3.53 2.73 31.95
C LEU A 29 -4.33 1.76 32.84
N HIS A 30 -5.11 2.27 33.79
CA HIS A 30 -5.97 1.43 34.63
C HIS A 30 -7.09 0.75 33.84
N GLN A 31 -7.64 1.40 32.81
CA GLN A 31 -8.65 0.76 31.97
C GLN A 31 -8.07 -0.44 31.21
N GLN A 32 -6.84 -0.33 30.73
CA GLN A 32 -6.15 -1.46 30.10
C GLN A 32 -5.83 -2.59 31.09
N GLU A 33 -5.66 -2.23 32.36
CA GLU A 33 -5.29 -3.12 33.47
C GLU A 33 -6.45 -3.58 34.34
N ALA A 34 -7.68 -3.55 33.81
CA ALA A 34 -8.89 -3.82 34.60
C ALA A 34 -8.75 -5.09 35.48
N GLY A 35 -8.51 -4.88 36.78
CA GLY A 35 -8.40 -5.94 37.80
C GLY A 35 -7.02 -6.18 38.42
N SER A 36 -5.92 -5.57 37.95
CA SER A 36 -4.57 -5.77 38.52
C SER A 36 -4.12 -4.64 39.46
N CYS A 37 -4.52 -3.40 39.21
CA CYS A 37 -4.10 -2.21 39.96
C CYS A 37 -5.27 -1.28 40.28
N GLU A 38 -5.44 -0.95 41.56
CA GLU A 38 -6.43 0.04 41.99
C GLU A 38 -5.96 1.47 41.65
N PRO A 39 -6.85 2.30 41.08
CA PRO A 39 -6.55 3.71 40.87
C PRO A 39 -6.40 4.44 42.21
N PRO A 40 -5.70 5.59 42.25
CA PRO A 40 -5.66 6.43 43.43
C PRO A 40 -7.08 6.78 43.92
N GLU A 41 -7.31 6.76 45.23
CA GLU A 41 -8.61 7.06 45.84
C GLU A 41 -9.10 8.47 45.46
N ASP A 42 -8.18 9.44 45.46
CA ASP A 42 -8.40 10.81 45.04
C ASP A 42 -7.59 11.15 43.78
N PRO A 43 -8.09 12.05 42.91
CA PRO A 43 -7.33 12.55 41.78
C PRO A 43 -6.01 13.18 42.23
N LEU A 44 -4.90 12.74 41.65
CA LEU A 44 -3.58 13.27 41.99
C LEU A 44 -3.46 14.74 41.57
N PRO A 45 -2.82 15.58 42.42
CA PRO A 45 -2.57 16.97 42.05
C PRO A 45 -1.61 17.05 40.86
N ASN A 46 -1.76 18.09 40.03
CA ASN A 46 -0.87 18.33 38.91
C ASN A 46 0.57 18.61 39.43
N PRO A 47 1.58 17.79 39.09
CA PRO A 47 2.94 17.95 39.61
C PRO A 47 3.60 19.28 39.21
N LEU A 48 3.25 19.82 38.03
CA LEU A 48 3.77 21.10 37.57
C LEU A 48 3.19 22.26 38.38
N GLU A 49 1.88 22.24 38.64
CA GLU A 49 1.20 23.28 39.43
C GLU A 49 1.69 23.25 40.88
N TRP A 50 1.76 22.07 41.48
CA TRP A 50 2.26 21.91 42.84
C TRP A 50 3.72 22.38 42.97
N SER A 51 4.61 21.97 42.05
CA SER A 51 6.03 22.37 42.09
C SER A 51 6.23 23.87 41.84
N THR A 52 5.39 24.47 41.00
CA THR A 52 5.38 25.93 40.76
C THR A 52 4.91 26.66 42.02
N LEU A 53 3.81 26.22 42.64
CA LEU A 53 3.29 26.80 43.88
C LEU A 53 4.33 26.72 45.00
N ALA A 54 4.94 25.56 45.20
CA ALA A 54 6.01 25.35 46.18
C ALA A 54 7.21 26.29 45.95
N THR A 55 7.57 26.51 44.68
CA THR A 55 8.65 27.43 44.31
C THR A 55 8.31 28.88 44.61
N VAL A 56 7.10 29.33 44.24
CA VAL A 56 6.62 30.69 44.48
C VAL A 56 6.47 30.95 45.98
N PHE A 57 5.86 30.02 46.71
CA PHE A 57 5.71 30.08 48.16
C PHE A 57 7.07 30.18 48.86
N SER A 58 8.05 29.39 48.40
CA SER A 58 9.41 29.45 48.93
C SER A 58 10.11 30.78 48.68
N TRP A 59 9.85 31.43 47.53
CA TRP A 59 10.35 32.75 47.24
C TRP A 59 9.72 33.80 48.18
N PHE A 60 8.39 33.82 48.33
CA PHE A 60 7.69 34.77 49.20
C PHE A 60 8.16 34.69 50.65
N ALA A 61 8.29 33.48 51.20
CA ALA A 61 8.76 33.27 52.56
C ALA A 61 10.16 33.88 52.82
N ARG A 62 11.04 33.83 51.82
CA ARG A 62 12.40 34.38 51.91
C ARG A 62 12.44 35.90 51.79
N GLN A 63 11.52 36.50 51.02
CA GLN A 63 11.45 37.95 50.88
C GLN A 63 10.79 38.62 52.09
N SER A 64 9.88 37.92 52.76
CA SER A 64 9.07 38.48 53.86
C SER A 64 9.07 37.58 55.10
N PRO A 65 10.23 37.29 55.71
CA PRO A 65 10.36 36.29 56.77
C PRO A 65 9.53 36.60 58.02
N VAL A 66 9.38 37.88 58.38
CA VAL A 66 8.61 38.31 59.57
C VAL A 66 7.11 38.03 59.41
N TYR A 67 6.57 38.19 58.21
CA TYR A 67 5.17 37.89 57.91
C TYR A 67 4.91 36.41 57.68
N PHE A 68 5.98 35.62 57.55
CA PHE A 68 5.91 34.20 57.22
C PHE A 68 5.84 33.32 58.47
N GLN A 69 6.43 33.73 59.59
CA GLN A 69 6.47 32.97 60.85
C GLN A 69 5.13 33.03 61.61
N THR A 70 4.06 32.49 61.02
CA THR A 70 2.74 32.36 61.68
C THR A 70 2.30 30.91 61.75
N PRO A 71 1.46 30.52 62.73
CA PRO A 71 0.92 29.17 62.82
C PRO A 71 0.16 28.72 61.56
N GLU A 72 -0.53 29.65 60.88
CA GLU A 72 -1.27 29.36 59.66
C GLU A 72 -0.33 29.01 58.49
N ASN A 73 0.81 29.71 58.39
CA ASN A 73 1.82 29.44 57.36
C ASN A 73 2.62 28.16 57.65
N GLU A 74 2.86 27.85 58.93
CA GLU A 74 3.45 26.57 59.36
C GLU A 74 2.55 25.40 58.95
N GLU A 75 1.25 25.51 59.22
CA GLU A 75 0.25 24.51 58.85
C GLU A 75 0.06 24.39 57.34
N LEU A 76 0.08 25.51 56.60
CA LEU A 76 0.06 25.49 55.14
C LEU A 76 1.30 24.78 54.56
N LEU A 77 2.49 25.09 55.09
CA LEU A 77 3.74 24.45 54.67
C LEU A 77 3.76 22.95 54.97
N ARG A 78 3.23 22.55 56.13
CA ARG A 78 3.06 21.14 56.51
C ARG A 78 2.17 20.41 55.51
N ARG A 79 1.00 20.96 55.19
CA ARG A 79 0.07 20.40 54.18
C ARG A 79 0.69 20.32 52.80
N MET A 80 1.39 21.37 52.36
CA MET A 80 2.09 21.34 51.06
C MET A 80 3.14 20.23 51.03
N ARG A 81 3.90 20.03 52.11
CA ARG A 81 4.88 18.94 52.22
C ARG A 81 4.22 17.57 52.16
N GLU A 82 3.12 17.38 52.88
CA GLU A 82 2.34 16.12 52.88
C GLU A 82 1.81 15.80 51.48
N GLN A 83 1.18 16.77 50.81
CA GLN A 83 0.71 16.60 49.42
C GLN A 83 1.82 16.25 48.44
N GLY A 84 3.03 16.83 48.61
CA GLY A 84 4.17 16.53 47.74
C GLY A 84 4.77 15.14 47.98
N LEU A 85 4.76 14.67 49.24
CA LEU A 85 5.16 13.31 49.59
C LEU A 85 4.14 12.30 49.02
N GLU A 86 2.86 12.54 49.28
CA GLU A 86 1.75 11.71 48.78
C GLU A 86 1.76 11.61 47.26
N LEU A 87 1.88 12.73 46.54
CA LEU A 87 1.98 12.73 45.08
C LEU A 87 3.14 11.86 44.58
N THR A 88 4.30 11.94 45.23
CA THR A 88 5.48 11.16 44.85
C THR A 88 5.27 9.68 45.13
N GLU A 89 4.76 9.35 46.31
CA GLU A 89 4.48 7.98 46.74
C GLU A 89 3.41 7.33 45.87
N SER A 90 2.29 8.01 45.64
CA SER A 90 1.22 7.51 44.77
C SER A 90 1.72 7.25 43.35
N LEU A 91 2.52 8.16 42.76
CA LEU A 91 3.09 7.93 41.43
C LEU A 91 4.00 6.69 41.39
N LEU A 92 4.85 6.50 42.40
CA LEU A 92 5.73 5.33 42.48
C LEU A 92 4.94 4.03 42.66
N LEU A 93 3.92 4.02 43.54
CA LEU A 93 3.03 2.88 43.75
C LEU A 93 2.28 2.50 42.47
N GLN A 94 1.81 3.50 41.72
CA GLN A 94 1.14 3.25 40.44
C GLN A 94 2.08 2.62 39.43
N VAL A 95 3.32 3.12 39.29
CA VAL A 95 4.30 2.53 38.38
C VAL A 95 4.68 1.13 38.80
N ASP A 96 4.93 0.89 40.08
CA ASP A 96 5.30 -0.43 40.62
C ASP A 96 4.19 -1.45 40.37
N CYS A 97 2.95 -1.09 40.66
CA CYS A 97 1.80 -1.96 40.39
C CYS A 97 1.65 -2.26 38.89
N ILE A 98 1.60 -1.21 38.06
CA ILE A 98 1.39 -1.34 36.62
C ILE A 98 2.54 -2.15 35.98
N SER A 99 3.78 -1.91 36.39
CA SER A 99 4.97 -2.61 35.87
C SER A 99 5.10 -4.04 36.40
N GLY A 100 4.57 -4.31 37.60
CA GLY A 100 4.58 -5.61 38.28
C GLY A 100 3.44 -6.55 37.87
N ALA A 101 2.40 -6.05 37.19
CA ALA A 101 1.31 -6.85 36.66
C ALA A 101 1.80 -7.74 35.48
N GLY A 102 2.08 -9.03 35.75
CA GLY A 102 2.41 -10.04 34.74
C GLY A 102 3.68 -10.86 35.04
N ALA A 103 4.10 -11.70 34.08
CA ALA A 103 5.24 -12.61 34.21
C ALA A 103 6.62 -11.99 33.82
N GLY A 104 6.68 -10.67 33.59
CA GLY A 104 7.88 -9.94 33.14
C GLY A 104 7.79 -8.43 33.39
N VAL A 105 8.82 -7.67 32.99
CA VAL A 105 8.82 -6.19 33.09
C VAL A 105 7.89 -5.63 32.02
N ASN A 106 6.66 -5.31 32.41
CA ASN A 106 5.64 -4.77 31.51
C ASN A 106 5.24 -3.35 31.95
N ASP A 107 6.21 -2.45 31.85
CA ASP A 107 6.06 -1.06 32.29
C ASP A 107 5.13 -0.24 31.36
N PRO A 108 4.61 0.92 31.83
CA PRO A 108 3.73 1.78 31.05
C PRO A 108 4.25 2.13 29.65
N VAL A 109 5.56 2.25 29.45
CA VAL A 109 6.16 2.62 28.15
C VAL A 109 6.18 1.42 27.22
N VAL A 110 6.57 0.23 27.69
CA VAL A 110 6.48 -1.00 26.87
C VAL A 110 5.07 -1.24 26.38
N ARG A 111 4.07 -1.07 27.24
CA ARG A 111 2.66 -1.21 26.87
C ARG A 111 2.24 -0.19 25.82
N SER A 112 2.57 1.08 26.06
CA SER A 112 2.30 2.14 25.09
C SER A 112 3.00 1.90 23.74
N LEU A 113 4.20 1.31 23.74
CA LEU A 113 4.92 0.92 22.52
C LEU A 113 4.27 -0.27 21.80
N ALA A 114 3.67 -1.21 22.55
CA ALA A 114 2.88 -2.31 21.99
C ALA A 114 1.61 -1.79 21.32
N ASP A 115 0.86 -0.89 21.97
CA ASP A 115 -0.30 -0.22 21.37
C ASP A 115 0.09 0.56 20.11
N TYR A 116 1.23 1.27 20.16
CA TYR A 116 1.78 1.97 19.02
C TYR A 116 2.14 1.04 17.86
N ARG A 117 2.74 -0.13 18.16
CA ARG A 117 3.01 -1.17 17.16
C ARG A 117 1.73 -1.60 16.45
N GLN A 118 0.69 -1.90 17.20
CA GLN A 118 -0.59 -2.33 16.64
C GLN A 118 -1.20 -1.25 15.73
N ALA A 119 -1.14 0.02 16.15
CA ALA A 119 -1.59 1.13 15.32
C ALA A 119 -0.75 1.27 14.03
N LEU A 120 0.57 1.09 14.12
CA LEU A 120 1.46 1.15 12.96
C LEU A 120 1.18 0.00 11.98
N GLU A 121 1.01 -1.23 12.47
CA GLU A 121 0.66 -2.40 11.65
C GLU A 121 -0.70 -2.21 10.97
N SER A 122 -1.69 -1.65 11.69
CA SER A 122 -3.00 -1.30 11.14
C SER A 122 -2.90 -0.25 10.03
N LEU A 123 -2.04 0.76 10.19
CA LEU A 123 -1.76 1.75 9.14
C LEU A 123 -1.11 1.10 7.92
N VAL A 124 -0.11 0.25 8.12
CA VAL A 124 0.60 -0.45 7.02
C VAL A 124 -0.35 -1.38 6.25
N ALA A 125 -1.22 -2.10 6.95
CA ALA A 125 -2.24 -2.93 6.32
C ALA A 125 -3.21 -2.09 5.48
N GLY A 126 -3.68 -0.96 6.03
CA GLY A 126 -4.55 -0.02 5.30
C GLY A 126 -3.88 0.58 4.07
N LEU A 127 -2.59 0.91 4.13
CA LEU A 127 -1.83 1.39 2.98
C LEU A 127 -1.75 0.36 1.86
N ARG A 128 -1.50 -0.91 2.21
CA ARG A 128 -1.45 -2.00 1.24
C ARG A 128 -2.82 -2.24 0.58
N GLU A 129 -3.89 -2.19 1.36
CA GLU A 129 -5.26 -2.30 0.87
C GLU A 129 -5.58 -1.15 -0.11
N ALA A 130 -5.25 0.08 0.28
CA ALA A 130 -5.44 1.27 -0.56
C ALA A 130 -4.62 1.22 -1.87
N GLU A 131 -3.37 0.73 -1.83
CA GLU A 131 -2.57 0.51 -3.04
C GLU A 131 -3.22 -0.51 -3.98
N LEU A 132 -3.73 -1.62 -3.45
CA LEU A 132 -4.39 -2.66 -4.25
C LEU A 132 -5.70 -2.16 -4.85
N ASP A 133 -6.52 -1.45 -4.07
CA ASP A 133 -7.79 -0.87 -4.53
C ASP A 133 -7.58 0.18 -5.61
N TYR A 134 -6.59 1.07 -5.42
CA TYR A 134 -6.22 2.07 -6.43
C TYR A 134 -5.80 1.40 -7.74
N ARG A 135 -4.96 0.37 -7.68
CA ARG A 135 -4.51 -0.38 -8.86
C ARG A 135 -5.65 -1.12 -9.53
N ALA A 136 -6.54 -1.76 -8.78
CA ALA A 136 -7.71 -2.45 -9.32
C ALA A 136 -8.67 -1.50 -10.07
N GLY A 137 -8.72 -0.22 -9.69
CA GLY A 137 -9.53 0.79 -10.37
C GLY A 137 -8.95 1.33 -11.68
N ILE A 138 -7.64 1.16 -11.91
CA ILE A 138 -6.93 1.77 -13.06
C ILE A 138 -6.39 0.72 -14.03
N LEU A 139 -5.90 -0.41 -13.50
CA LEU A 139 -5.33 -1.49 -14.29
C LEU A 139 -6.43 -2.45 -14.74
N LYS A 140 -6.19 -3.14 -15.86
CA LYS A 140 -7.09 -4.20 -16.32
C LYS A 140 -7.17 -5.36 -15.30
N PRO A 141 -8.31 -6.06 -15.20
CA PRO A 141 -8.44 -7.25 -14.37
C PRO A 141 -7.37 -8.29 -14.71
N GLY A 142 -6.74 -8.87 -13.68
CA GLY A 142 -5.65 -9.85 -13.85
C GLY A 142 -4.29 -9.23 -14.22
N SER A 143 -4.17 -7.89 -14.19
CA SER A 143 -2.90 -7.20 -14.38
C SER A 143 -1.87 -7.56 -13.30
N ASP A 144 -0.65 -7.83 -13.72
CA ASP A 144 0.51 -8.11 -12.86
C ASP A 144 1.59 -7.01 -12.94
N VAL A 145 1.26 -5.89 -13.59
CA VAL A 145 2.16 -4.74 -13.75
C VAL A 145 2.57 -4.13 -12.41
N VAL A 146 3.88 -3.88 -12.28
CA VAL A 146 4.46 -3.21 -11.12
C VAL A 146 4.78 -1.76 -11.48
N LEU A 147 3.95 -0.82 -10.99
CA LEU A 147 4.02 0.59 -11.38
C LEU A 147 5.35 1.31 -11.07
N HIS A 148 6.08 0.88 -10.04
CA HIS A 148 7.37 1.48 -9.68
C HIS A 148 8.55 0.91 -10.50
N ARG A 149 8.30 -0.09 -11.35
CA ARG A 149 9.29 -0.66 -12.27
C ARG A 149 9.18 -0.05 -13.67
N GLY A 150 10.21 -0.26 -14.46
CA GLY A 150 10.28 0.18 -15.84
C GLY A 150 9.44 -0.66 -16.79
N ALA A 151 9.52 -0.27 -18.06
CA ALA A 151 8.89 -0.93 -19.19
C ALA A 151 9.50 -2.31 -19.53
N ASP A 152 10.63 -2.66 -18.92
CA ASP A 152 11.40 -3.89 -19.13
C ASP A 152 10.91 -5.09 -18.30
N GLN A 153 9.82 -4.93 -17.55
CA GLN A 153 9.21 -6.02 -16.79
C GLN A 153 8.63 -7.11 -17.70
N GLU A 154 8.64 -8.35 -17.23
CA GLU A 154 7.97 -9.47 -17.87
C GLU A 154 6.51 -9.58 -17.36
N THR A 155 5.61 -10.12 -18.18
CA THR A 155 4.19 -10.21 -17.82
C THR A 155 3.53 -11.54 -18.23
N ALA A 156 2.81 -12.15 -17.30
CA ALA A 156 1.99 -13.34 -17.56
C ALA A 156 0.56 -12.98 -18.01
N PHE A 157 0.21 -11.69 -18.06
CA PHE A 157 -1.09 -11.20 -18.45
C PHE A 157 -1.54 -11.71 -19.82
N ARG A 158 -2.77 -12.22 -19.87
CA ARG A 158 -3.45 -12.61 -21.11
C ARG A 158 -4.87 -12.10 -21.03
N ASN A 159 -5.29 -11.32 -22.03
CA ASN A 159 -6.67 -10.84 -22.10
C ASN A 159 -7.61 -12.00 -22.49
N GLU A 160 -8.18 -12.69 -21.50
CA GLU A 160 -9.01 -13.90 -21.70
C GLU A 160 -10.29 -13.64 -22.50
N GLY A 161 -10.69 -12.37 -22.70
CA GLY A 161 -11.85 -11.98 -23.51
C GLY A 161 -11.50 -11.48 -24.92
N LEU A 162 -10.26 -11.64 -25.39
CA LEU A 162 -9.87 -11.17 -26.72
C LEU A 162 -10.51 -12.02 -27.82
N SER A 163 -11.32 -11.40 -28.67
CA SER A 163 -11.87 -12.02 -29.87
C SER A 163 -11.14 -11.55 -31.13
N ILE A 164 -11.11 -12.40 -32.15
CA ILE A 164 -10.44 -12.17 -33.42
C ILE A 164 -11.50 -11.93 -34.49
N GLY A 165 -11.66 -10.67 -34.88
CA GLY A 165 -12.56 -10.24 -35.95
C GLY A 165 -11.83 -9.91 -37.26
N PRO A 166 -12.56 -9.42 -38.28
CA PRO A 166 -11.95 -8.97 -39.52
C PRO A 166 -11.15 -7.67 -39.31
N CYS A 167 -9.95 -7.60 -39.89
CA CYS A 167 -9.11 -6.41 -39.91
C CYS A 167 -9.74 -5.28 -40.75
N ASP A 168 -10.25 -5.65 -41.92
CA ASP A 168 -11.09 -4.85 -42.81
C ASP A 168 -12.24 -5.73 -43.31
N ALA A 169 -13.48 -5.27 -43.18
CA ALA A 169 -14.64 -6.03 -43.62
C ALA A 169 -14.68 -6.23 -45.15
N ALA A 170 -13.97 -5.41 -45.92
CA ALA A 170 -13.94 -5.51 -47.39
C ALA A 170 -13.02 -6.61 -47.92
N SER A 171 -12.07 -7.12 -47.13
CA SER A 171 -10.98 -8.00 -47.58
C SER A 171 -11.14 -9.47 -47.18
N VAL A 172 -12.30 -9.85 -46.60
CA VAL A 172 -12.45 -11.14 -45.89
C VAL A 172 -13.32 -12.17 -46.61
N CYS A 173 -13.58 -12.03 -47.91
CA CYS A 173 -14.27 -13.02 -48.74
C CYS A 173 -15.36 -13.89 -48.04
N GLU A 174 -16.51 -13.28 -47.71
CA GLU A 174 -17.62 -13.91 -46.96
C GLU A 174 -17.31 -14.38 -45.52
N MET A 175 -16.05 -14.46 -45.10
CA MET A 175 -15.70 -14.78 -43.71
C MET A 175 -16.34 -13.76 -42.77
N THR A 176 -17.27 -14.28 -41.97
CA THR A 176 -18.06 -13.53 -41.01
C THR A 176 -17.99 -14.24 -39.65
N GLY A 177 -17.92 -13.44 -38.58
CA GLY A 177 -17.89 -13.93 -37.21
C GLY A 177 -16.58 -13.62 -36.49
N GLU A 178 -16.55 -13.98 -35.22
CA GLU A 178 -15.38 -13.80 -34.35
C GLU A 178 -14.76 -15.17 -34.04
N LEU A 179 -13.44 -15.25 -34.06
CA LEU A 179 -12.69 -16.42 -33.64
C LEU A 179 -12.15 -16.22 -32.22
N GLU A 180 -12.09 -17.29 -31.44
CA GLU A 180 -11.53 -17.22 -30.09
C GLU A 180 -9.99 -17.11 -30.15
N ALA A 181 -9.42 -16.11 -29.45
CA ALA A 181 -7.98 -16.03 -29.25
C ALA A 181 -7.54 -16.96 -28.11
N THR A 182 -6.42 -17.66 -28.30
CA THR A 182 -5.80 -18.48 -27.24
C THR A 182 -4.79 -17.68 -26.44
N ARG A 183 -4.51 -18.11 -25.21
CA ARG A 183 -3.42 -17.52 -24.38
C ARG A 183 -2.06 -17.57 -25.08
N ALA A 184 -1.83 -18.56 -25.94
CA ALA A 184 -0.61 -18.69 -26.71
C ALA A 184 -0.52 -17.65 -27.84
N LEU A 185 -1.61 -17.41 -28.57
CA LEU A 185 -1.68 -16.34 -29.58
C LEU A 185 -1.45 -14.96 -28.97
N ILE A 186 -2.06 -14.68 -27.81
CA ILE A 186 -1.83 -13.42 -27.07
C ILE A 186 -0.38 -13.34 -26.60
N GLY A 187 0.24 -14.48 -26.27
CA GLY A 187 1.66 -14.55 -25.88
C GLY A 187 2.65 -14.26 -27.02
N LEU A 188 2.19 -14.07 -28.26
CA LEU A 188 3.05 -13.65 -29.38
C LEU A 188 3.33 -12.14 -29.35
N PHE A 189 2.54 -11.36 -28.59
CA PHE A 189 2.88 -9.96 -28.35
C PHE A 189 4.09 -9.86 -27.44
N PRO A 190 5.09 -9.03 -27.79
CA PRO A 190 6.15 -8.66 -26.85
C PRO A 190 5.55 -8.05 -25.58
N ASP A 191 6.17 -8.33 -24.43
CA ASP A 191 5.69 -7.94 -23.09
C ASP A 191 5.36 -6.45 -23.00
N ILE A 192 6.12 -5.60 -23.69
CA ILE A 192 5.90 -4.15 -23.70
C ILE A 192 4.49 -3.75 -24.15
N TYR A 193 3.93 -4.44 -25.14
CA TYR A 193 2.58 -4.17 -25.64
C TYR A 193 1.50 -4.72 -24.70
N LEU A 194 1.78 -5.84 -24.03
CA LEU A 194 0.90 -6.39 -23.01
C LEU A 194 0.86 -5.51 -21.76
N ILE A 195 1.98 -4.90 -21.38
CA ILE A 195 2.05 -3.91 -20.29
C ILE A 195 1.29 -2.64 -20.66
N ALA A 196 1.41 -2.18 -21.91
CA ALA A 196 0.66 -1.03 -22.41
C ALA A 196 -0.86 -1.28 -22.37
N ASP A 197 -1.29 -2.50 -22.71
CA ASP A 197 -2.69 -2.92 -22.62
C ASP A 197 -3.19 -2.98 -21.17
N GLN A 198 -2.41 -3.59 -20.27
CA GLN A 198 -2.73 -3.69 -18.84
C GLN A 198 -2.83 -2.36 -18.12
N SER A 199 -1.97 -1.41 -18.49
CA SER A 199 -1.89 -0.09 -17.88
C SER A 199 -2.86 0.91 -18.51
N GLY A 200 -3.60 0.51 -19.55
CA GLY A 200 -4.59 1.36 -20.21
C GLY A 200 -3.98 2.43 -21.13
N LEU A 201 -2.70 2.33 -21.49
CA LEU A 201 -2.08 3.23 -22.49
C LEU A 201 -2.67 2.99 -23.88
N GLY A 202 -2.96 1.74 -24.20
CA GLY A 202 -3.52 1.33 -25.48
C GLY A 202 -4.20 -0.03 -25.39
N GLY A 203 -4.42 -0.65 -26.55
CA GLY A 203 -5.09 -1.93 -26.69
C GLY A 203 -4.35 -2.87 -27.62
N VAL A 204 -4.14 -4.12 -27.23
CA VAL A 204 -3.76 -5.17 -28.17
C VAL A 204 -5.00 -5.77 -28.84
N GLU A 205 -4.90 -6.04 -30.13
CA GLU A 205 -5.96 -6.70 -30.91
C GLU A 205 -5.35 -7.71 -31.88
N ILE A 206 -6.06 -8.81 -32.14
CA ILE A 206 -5.71 -9.76 -33.19
C ILE A 206 -6.87 -9.77 -34.16
N CYS A 207 -6.60 -9.69 -35.46
CA CYS A 207 -7.63 -9.72 -36.49
C CYS A 207 -7.20 -10.62 -37.66
N TYR A 208 -8.16 -11.06 -38.46
CA TYR A 208 -7.92 -11.80 -39.70
C TYR A 208 -8.15 -10.91 -40.92
N ASP A 209 -7.36 -11.13 -41.97
CA ASP A 209 -7.36 -10.34 -43.21
C ASP A 209 -7.13 -11.24 -44.44
N ASN A 210 -7.31 -10.69 -45.64
CA ASN A 210 -6.95 -11.30 -46.92
C ASN A 210 -7.44 -12.75 -47.08
N VAL A 211 -8.68 -13.02 -46.67
CA VAL A 211 -9.29 -14.36 -46.78
C VAL A 211 -9.58 -14.65 -48.24
N ARG A 212 -9.02 -15.74 -48.77
CA ARG A 212 -9.10 -16.07 -50.21
C ARG A 212 -8.82 -17.53 -50.51
N TRP A 213 -9.25 -17.98 -51.69
CA TRP A 213 -8.87 -19.28 -52.23
C TRP A 213 -7.54 -19.20 -52.99
N VAL A 214 -6.61 -20.08 -52.67
CA VAL A 214 -5.27 -20.20 -53.29
C VAL A 214 -5.03 -21.61 -53.82
N ASN A 215 -3.96 -21.81 -54.60
CA ASN A 215 -3.62 -23.10 -55.23
C ASN A 215 -4.83 -23.71 -55.96
N ARG A 216 -5.56 -22.84 -56.68
CA ARG A 216 -6.85 -23.17 -57.29
C ARG A 216 -6.67 -23.99 -58.56
N ARG A 217 -7.57 -24.94 -58.77
CA ARG A 217 -7.71 -25.72 -60.00
C ARG A 217 -9.17 -25.95 -60.35
N THR A 218 -9.43 -26.27 -61.60
CA THR A 218 -10.76 -26.66 -62.08
C THR A 218 -10.77 -28.10 -62.52
N GLU A 219 -11.94 -28.72 -62.43
CA GLU A 219 -12.20 -30.06 -62.93
C GLU A 219 -13.57 -30.06 -63.61
N GLN A 220 -13.63 -30.55 -64.84
CA GLN A 220 -14.90 -30.65 -65.56
C GLN A 220 -15.85 -31.60 -64.84
N VAL A 221 -17.14 -31.29 -64.85
CA VAL A 221 -18.15 -32.09 -64.15
C VAL A 221 -18.38 -33.43 -64.85
N ARG A 222 -18.19 -33.46 -66.17
CA ARG A 222 -18.20 -34.66 -67.02
C ARG A 222 -17.20 -34.45 -68.16
N GLU A 223 -16.63 -35.54 -68.67
CA GLU A 223 -15.67 -35.49 -69.79
C GLU A 223 -16.27 -34.90 -71.09
N ASP A 224 -17.60 -34.90 -71.23
CA ASP A 224 -18.34 -34.43 -72.41
C ASP A 224 -18.98 -33.03 -72.26
N ASP A 225 -18.91 -32.41 -71.07
CA ASP A 225 -19.49 -31.08 -70.81
C ASP A 225 -18.42 -30.05 -70.46
N THR A 226 -18.08 -29.22 -71.44
CA THR A 226 -17.05 -28.17 -71.33
C THR A 226 -17.57 -26.86 -70.75
N ASN A 227 -18.86 -26.77 -70.40
CA ASN A 227 -19.47 -25.50 -69.99
C ASN A 227 -19.52 -25.29 -68.47
N VAL A 228 -19.40 -26.36 -67.69
CA VAL A 228 -19.48 -26.33 -66.21
C VAL A 228 -18.28 -27.03 -65.58
N ALA A 229 -17.81 -26.48 -64.46
CA ALA A 229 -16.67 -27.02 -63.74
C ALA A 229 -16.89 -26.99 -62.22
N ASN A 230 -16.25 -27.94 -61.54
CA ASN A 230 -16.01 -27.91 -60.11
C ASN A 230 -14.67 -27.21 -59.86
N TYR A 231 -14.65 -26.29 -58.91
CA TYR A 231 -13.47 -25.54 -58.53
C TYR A 231 -12.96 -26.01 -57.16
N PHE A 232 -11.68 -26.34 -57.12
CA PHE A 232 -10.99 -26.82 -55.94
C PHE A 232 -9.83 -25.90 -55.58
N GLY A 233 -9.56 -25.73 -54.28
CA GLY A 233 -8.45 -24.91 -53.81
C GLY A 233 -8.27 -25.00 -52.30
N GLN A 234 -7.18 -24.43 -51.83
CA GLN A 234 -6.90 -24.30 -50.40
C GLN A 234 -7.36 -22.93 -49.92
N LEU A 235 -7.85 -22.87 -48.69
CA LEU A 235 -8.27 -21.61 -48.07
C LEU A 235 -7.04 -20.96 -47.43
N SER A 236 -6.82 -19.68 -47.69
CA SER A 236 -5.75 -18.90 -47.08
C SER A 236 -6.31 -17.64 -46.45
N PHE A 237 -5.74 -17.24 -45.33
CA PHE A 237 -6.02 -15.97 -44.67
C PHE A 237 -4.80 -15.51 -43.89
N GLU A 238 -4.76 -14.23 -43.56
CA GLU A 238 -3.74 -13.63 -42.73
C GLU A 238 -4.28 -13.42 -41.32
N LEU A 239 -3.43 -13.67 -40.32
CA LEU A 239 -3.70 -13.37 -38.92
C LEU A 239 -2.70 -12.30 -38.49
N VAL A 240 -3.18 -11.14 -38.06
CA VAL A 240 -2.34 -9.99 -37.73
C VAL A 240 -2.58 -9.57 -36.29
N GLY A 241 -1.50 -9.48 -35.52
CA GLY A 241 -1.49 -8.88 -34.19
C GLY A 241 -1.16 -7.39 -34.29
N ARG A 242 -2.04 -6.54 -33.76
CA ARG A 242 -1.94 -5.09 -33.82
C ARG A 242 -2.00 -4.47 -32.44
N TYR A 243 -1.44 -3.28 -32.32
CA TYR A 243 -1.54 -2.44 -31.14
C TYR A 243 -2.18 -1.11 -31.53
N ARG A 244 -3.18 -0.70 -30.75
CA ARG A 244 -3.97 0.52 -30.94
C ARG A 244 -3.69 1.52 -29.81
N GLU A 245 -3.18 2.69 -30.16
CA GLU A 245 -2.94 3.79 -29.22
C GLU A 245 -3.47 5.08 -29.84
N SER A 246 -4.38 5.77 -29.14
CA SER A 246 -4.97 7.05 -29.61
C SER A 246 -5.50 7.04 -31.06
N GLY A 247 -5.99 5.89 -31.53
CA GLY A 247 -6.51 5.72 -32.89
C GLY A 247 -5.47 5.37 -33.96
N GLN A 248 -4.18 5.34 -33.62
CA GLN A 248 -3.13 4.83 -34.49
C GLN A 248 -3.00 3.31 -34.30
N LEU A 249 -2.84 2.60 -35.42
CA LEU A 249 -2.63 1.15 -35.46
C LEU A 249 -1.20 0.84 -35.86
N THR A 250 -0.57 -0.03 -35.09
CA THR A 250 0.77 -0.58 -35.39
C THR A 250 0.66 -2.08 -35.52
N GLU A 251 1.11 -2.65 -36.63
CA GLU A 251 1.21 -4.10 -36.80
C GLU A 251 2.47 -4.61 -36.10
N ILE A 252 2.31 -5.67 -35.31
CA ILE A 252 3.35 -6.20 -34.40
C ILE A 252 3.87 -7.53 -34.91
N PHE A 253 2.95 -8.43 -35.27
CA PHE A 253 3.26 -9.71 -35.90
C PHE A 253 2.18 -10.04 -36.91
N GLY A 254 2.52 -10.87 -37.89
CA GLY A 254 1.56 -11.37 -38.86
C GLY A 254 1.89 -12.79 -39.28
N PHE A 255 0.88 -13.51 -39.76
CA PHE A 255 1.01 -14.88 -40.24
C PHE A 255 0.11 -15.09 -41.44
N THR A 256 0.61 -15.66 -42.53
CA THR A 256 -0.24 -16.25 -43.56
C THR A 256 -0.47 -17.71 -43.24
N PHE A 257 -1.72 -18.11 -43.09
CA PHE A 257 -2.14 -19.50 -43.01
C PHE A 257 -2.62 -19.98 -44.38
N VAL A 258 -2.31 -21.23 -44.71
CA VAL A 258 -2.88 -21.95 -45.87
C VAL A 258 -3.40 -23.28 -45.37
N SER A 259 -4.66 -23.61 -45.66
CA SER A 259 -5.27 -24.85 -45.20
C SER A 259 -4.52 -26.07 -45.74
N PRO A 260 -4.28 -27.10 -44.92
CA PRO A 260 -3.63 -28.32 -45.40
C PRO A 260 -4.51 -29.06 -46.42
N SER A 261 -5.82 -29.07 -46.16
CA SER A 261 -6.82 -29.70 -47.01
C SER A 261 -7.22 -28.83 -48.21
N GLU A 262 -7.46 -29.48 -49.35
CA GLU A 262 -8.10 -28.88 -50.53
C GLU A 262 -9.63 -29.02 -50.41
N TYR A 263 -10.37 -27.97 -50.75
CA TYR A 263 -11.83 -27.95 -50.68
C TYR A 263 -12.46 -27.71 -52.05
N HIS A 264 -13.56 -28.41 -52.33
CA HIS A 264 -14.48 -28.03 -53.39
C HIS A 264 -15.22 -26.76 -52.93
N TYR A 265 -14.83 -25.61 -53.44
CA TYR A 265 -15.35 -24.33 -52.96
C TYR A 265 -16.47 -23.76 -53.84
N LEU A 266 -16.45 -24.02 -55.15
CA LEU A 266 -17.44 -23.48 -56.08
C LEU A 266 -17.77 -24.49 -57.17
N PHE A 267 -19.05 -24.55 -57.53
CA PHE A 267 -19.51 -25.11 -58.80
C PHE A 267 -19.94 -23.94 -59.68
N GLY A 268 -19.42 -23.82 -60.91
CA GLY A 268 -19.64 -22.65 -61.75
C GLY A 268 -19.44 -22.91 -63.24
N ALA A 269 -19.55 -21.85 -64.05
CA ALA A 269 -19.21 -21.92 -65.47
C ALA A 269 -17.73 -22.26 -65.63
N ALA A 270 -17.35 -23.02 -66.65
CA ALA A 270 -15.95 -23.38 -66.90
C ALA A 270 -15.22 -22.22 -67.63
N THR A 271 -14.83 -21.18 -66.88
CA THR A 271 -14.14 -20.00 -67.43
C THR A 271 -12.89 -19.68 -66.63
N GLU A 272 -11.86 -19.16 -67.32
CA GLU A 272 -10.62 -18.69 -66.69
C GLU A 272 -10.85 -17.50 -65.74
N GLU A 273 -11.88 -16.69 -66.00
CA GLU A 273 -12.24 -15.55 -65.15
C GLU A 273 -12.65 -16.00 -63.73
N ILE A 274 -13.48 -17.05 -63.63
CA ILE A 274 -13.89 -17.61 -62.34
C ILE A 274 -12.71 -18.30 -61.64
N LEU A 275 -11.81 -18.95 -62.40
CA LEU A 275 -10.60 -19.55 -61.83
C LEU A 275 -9.65 -18.48 -61.28
N ALA A 276 -9.54 -17.34 -61.95
CA ALA A 276 -8.68 -16.24 -61.56
C ALA A 276 -9.21 -15.47 -60.32
N ASP A 277 -10.53 -15.47 -60.09
CA ASP A 277 -11.18 -14.79 -58.97
C ASP A 277 -10.96 -15.51 -57.62
N SER A 278 -10.23 -14.85 -56.71
CA SER A 278 -9.84 -15.44 -55.42
C SER A 278 -10.94 -15.37 -54.38
N CYS A 279 -11.97 -14.58 -54.66
CA CYS A 279 -13.19 -14.53 -53.90
C CYS A 279 -14.43 -14.56 -54.80
N PRO A 280 -14.81 -15.74 -55.31
CA PRO A 280 -15.84 -15.83 -56.33
C PRO A 280 -17.27 -15.77 -55.79
N MET A 281 -17.47 -15.05 -54.68
CA MET A 281 -18.77 -14.92 -54.01
C MET A 281 -19.77 -14.14 -54.86
N GLU A 282 -19.30 -13.20 -55.69
CA GLU A 282 -20.14 -12.46 -56.63
C GLU A 282 -20.74 -13.34 -57.74
N TRP A 283 -20.09 -14.46 -58.06
CA TRP A 283 -20.59 -15.41 -59.05
C TRP A 283 -21.71 -16.30 -58.52
N VAL A 284 -21.85 -16.45 -57.21
CA VAL A 284 -22.84 -17.35 -56.62
C VAL A 284 -24.26 -16.90 -56.99
N GLY A 285 -25.06 -17.84 -57.51
CA GLY A 285 -26.41 -17.56 -58.02
C GLY A 285 -26.45 -17.11 -59.48
N SER A 286 -25.31 -16.86 -60.13
CA SER A 286 -25.26 -16.58 -61.55
C SER A 286 -25.77 -17.77 -62.39
N ARG A 287 -26.47 -17.45 -63.48
CA ARG A 287 -27.08 -18.44 -64.37
C ARG A 287 -26.08 -18.89 -65.43
N ILE A 288 -25.92 -20.20 -65.58
CA ILE A 288 -25.11 -20.83 -66.62
C ILE A 288 -26.08 -21.50 -67.60
N VAL A 289 -26.04 -21.11 -68.87
CA VAL A 289 -26.91 -21.67 -69.92
C VAL A 289 -26.04 -22.44 -70.90
N THR A 290 -26.33 -23.73 -71.04
CA THR A 290 -25.55 -24.67 -71.86
C THR A 290 -26.48 -25.31 -72.89
N GLY A 291 -26.02 -25.49 -74.13
CA GLY A 291 -26.78 -26.20 -75.16
C GLY A 291 -26.65 -27.71 -74.99
N LEU A 292 -27.71 -28.46 -75.26
CA LEU A 292 -27.62 -29.92 -75.29
C LEU A 292 -26.72 -30.38 -76.48
N PRO A 293 -25.85 -31.40 -76.31
CA PRO A 293 -24.94 -31.85 -77.35
C PRO A 293 -25.70 -32.31 -78.61
N GLY A 294 -25.34 -31.72 -79.76
CA GLY A 294 -26.15 -31.66 -80.98
C GLY A 294 -26.22 -32.90 -81.87
N ASN A 295 -26.13 -34.14 -81.35
CA ASN A 295 -26.12 -35.36 -82.19
C ASN A 295 -27.32 -36.31 -81.98
N ALA A 296 -28.43 -35.86 -81.38
CA ALA A 296 -29.64 -36.68 -81.25
C ALA A 296 -30.66 -36.38 -82.36
N PRO A 297 -31.21 -37.39 -83.07
CA PRO A 297 -32.26 -37.21 -84.10
C PRO A 297 -33.63 -36.77 -83.54
N ILE A 298 -33.70 -36.40 -82.26
CA ILE A 298 -34.92 -36.01 -81.54
C ILE A 298 -34.70 -34.61 -80.95
N TRP A 299 -35.52 -33.65 -81.35
CA TRP A 299 -35.56 -32.31 -80.78
C TRP A 299 -36.26 -32.35 -79.42
N VAL A 300 -35.48 -32.39 -78.34
CA VAL A 300 -36.00 -32.28 -76.97
C VAL A 300 -36.10 -30.80 -76.61
N VAL A 301 -37.29 -30.34 -76.21
CA VAL A 301 -37.52 -28.99 -75.68
C VAL A 301 -37.74 -29.10 -74.17
N PRO A 302 -36.98 -28.40 -73.31
CA PRO A 302 -35.94 -27.40 -73.66
C PRO A 302 -34.67 -28.04 -74.23
N ASP A 303 -34.08 -27.38 -75.23
CA ASP A 303 -32.82 -27.73 -75.90
C ASP A 303 -31.57 -27.27 -75.11
N ARG A 304 -31.78 -26.84 -73.86
CA ARG A 304 -30.77 -26.19 -73.01
C ARG A 304 -30.85 -26.68 -71.58
N LEU A 305 -29.69 -26.88 -70.97
CA LEU A 305 -29.56 -27.10 -69.53
C LEU A 305 -29.18 -25.77 -68.88
N THR A 306 -29.92 -25.41 -67.83
CA THR A 306 -29.63 -24.23 -67.01
C THR A 306 -29.09 -24.71 -65.67
N TYR A 307 -27.88 -24.27 -65.34
CA TYR A 307 -27.27 -24.45 -64.03
C TYR A 307 -27.23 -23.11 -63.29
N LEU A 308 -27.06 -23.19 -61.97
CA LEU A 308 -26.78 -22.04 -61.13
C LEU A 308 -25.41 -22.26 -60.49
N THR A 309 -24.56 -21.25 -60.56
CA THR A 309 -23.29 -21.23 -59.82
C THR A 309 -23.60 -21.32 -58.33
N ALA A 310 -22.93 -22.22 -57.63
CA ALA A 310 -23.22 -22.52 -56.24
C ALA A 310 -21.93 -22.62 -55.42
N ALA A 311 -21.86 -21.89 -54.31
CA ALA A 311 -20.83 -22.11 -53.30
C ALA A 311 -21.03 -23.48 -52.65
N ARG A 312 -19.96 -24.28 -52.64
CA ARG A 312 -19.95 -25.62 -52.02
C ARG A 312 -19.34 -25.57 -50.63
N SER A 313 -18.32 -24.75 -50.44
CA SER A 313 -17.69 -24.49 -49.15
C SER A 313 -17.61 -22.99 -48.93
N LEU A 314 -18.17 -22.52 -47.82
CA LEU A 314 -18.10 -21.11 -47.41
C LEU A 314 -16.88 -20.90 -46.51
N PRO A 315 -16.00 -19.92 -46.76
CA PRO A 315 -14.86 -19.61 -45.90
C PRO A 315 -15.25 -19.51 -44.41
N SER A 316 -16.37 -18.85 -44.10
CA SER A 316 -16.90 -18.75 -42.74
C SER A 316 -17.10 -20.10 -42.06
N ARG A 317 -17.72 -21.06 -42.77
CA ARG A 317 -17.98 -22.40 -42.22
C ARG A 317 -16.71 -23.23 -42.12
N VAL A 318 -15.81 -23.11 -43.09
CA VAL A 318 -14.56 -23.87 -43.11
C VAL A 318 -13.64 -23.41 -41.98
N ILE A 319 -13.45 -22.10 -41.81
CA ILE A 319 -12.62 -21.55 -40.73
C ILE A 319 -13.23 -21.89 -39.38
N ASN A 320 -14.50 -21.55 -39.13
CA ASN A 320 -15.14 -21.82 -37.84
C ASN A 320 -15.18 -23.32 -37.49
N GLY A 321 -15.38 -24.18 -38.50
CA GLY A 321 -15.38 -25.63 -38.32
C GLY A 321 -14.01 -26.20 -37.96
N ASN A 322 -12.91 -25.58 -38.39
CA ASN A 322 -11.56 -26.08 -38.19
C ASN A 322 -10.73 -25.27 -37.16
N TRP A 323 -11.23 -24.11 -36.71
CA TRP A 323 -10.47 -23.21 -35.83
C TRP A 323 -10.07 -23.87 -34.51
N SER A 324 -11.07 -24.33 -33.75
CA SER A 324 -10.90 -24.95 -32.43
C SER A 324 -11.31 -26.42 -32.40
N ARG A 325 -11.72 -26.98 -33.54
CA ARG A 325 -12.23 -28.34 -33.70
C ARG A 325 -11.66 -28.93 -35.00
N ASN A 326 -11.84 -30.23 -35.22
CA ASN A 326 -11.37 -30.94 -36.42
C ASN A 326 -9.85 -30.83 -36.61
N GLU A 327 -9.40 -29.94 -37.48
CA GLU A 327 -7.97 -29.74 -37.79
C GLU A 327 -7.25 -28.78 -36.83
N GLU A 328 -7.98 -28.12 -35.90
CA GLU A 328 -7.42 -27.26 -34.84
C GLU A 328 -6.45 -26.18 -35.36
N TRP A 329 -6.87 -25.43 -36.39
CA TRP A 329 -6.06 -24.43 -37.08
C TRP A 329 -5.45 -23.38 -36.17
N ARG A 330 -6.07 -23.07 -35.02
CA ARG A 330 -5.51 -22.14 -34.02
C ARG A 330 -4.11 -22.56 -33.52
N ASP A 331 -3.83 -23.87 -33.46
CA ASP A 331 -2.56 -24.41 -32.94
C ASP A 331 -1.45 -24.38 -34.00
N SER A 332 -1.82 -24.18 -35.28
CA SER A 332 -0.88 -24.02 -36.39
C SER A 332 0.00 -22.77 -36.22
N PHE A 333 -0.55 -21.70 -35.62
CA PHE A 333 0.18 -20.46 -35.35
C PHE A 333 1.20 -20.58 -34.20
N ILE A 334 1.05 -21.59 -33.34
CA ILE A 334 1.99 -21.86 -32.25
C ILE A 334 3.08 -22.82 -32.73
N THR A 335 2.68 -23.83 -33.50
CA THR A 335 3.57 -24.90 -33.99
C THR A 335 4.35 -24.50 -35.26
N GLY A 336 3.91 -23.45 -35.97
CA GLY A 336 4.48 -23.02 -37.25
C GLY A 336 4.10 -23.91 -38.44
N LEU A 337 3.15 -24.84 -38.27
CA LEU A 337 2.70 -25.72 -39.34
C LEU A 337 1.76 -24.96 -40.29
N ASN A 338 1.99 -25.05 -41.59
CA ASN A 338 1.18 -24.37 -42.63
C ASN A 338 1.05 -22.85 -42.46
N VAL A 339 1.99 -22.25 -41.73
CA VAL A 339 2.01 -20.83 -41.42
C VAL A 339 3.33 -20.22 -41.87
N THR A 340 3.25 -19.08 -42.55
CA THR A 340 4.43 -18.26 -42.91
C THR A 340 4.40 -16.96 -42.12
N PRO A 341 5.40 -16.65 -41.28
CA PRO A 341 5.42 -15.44 -40.46
C PRO A 341 5.82 -14.18 -41.26
N TYR A 342 5.24 -13.05 -40.87
CA TYR A 342 5.61 -11.70 -41.29
C TYR A 342 6.30 -10.97 -40.13
N LEU A 343 7.45 -10.37 -40.42
CA LEU A 343 8.17 -9.54 -39.46
C LEU A 343 7.77 -8.08 -39.66
N TYR A 344 7.19 -7.50 -38.62
CA TYR A 344 7.02 -6.06 -38.54
C TYR A 344 8.11 -5.46 -37.67
N PRO A 345 8.64 -4.26 -38.01
CA PRO A 345 9.66 -3.60 -37.22
C PRO A 345 9.14 -3.14 -35.84
N GLY A 346 7.82 -3.17 -35.61
CA GLY A 346 7.17 -2.63 -34.43
C GLY A 346 7.28 -1.11 -34.35
N ASP A 347 6.90 -0.56 -33.20
CA ASP A 347 7.05 0.87 -32.90
C ASP A 347 8.31 1.11 -32.05
N PRO A 348 9.36 1.76 -32.59
CA PRO A 348 10.59 2.01 -31.86
C PRO A 348 10.42 2.94 -30.64
N GLY A 349 9.31 3.69 -30.55
CA GLY A 349 9.01 4.61 -29.46
C GLY A 349 8.20 4.02 -28.31
N ILE A 350 7.69 2.78 -28.44
CA ILE A 350 6.74 2.21 -27.46
C ILE A 350 7.34 2.12 -26.04
N THR A 351 8.60 1.71 -25.92
CA THR A 351 9.26 1.55 -24.62
C THR A 351 9.27 2.86 -23.83
N THR A 352 9.64 3.97 -24.48
CA THR A 352 9.68 5.29 -23.84
C THR A 352 8.29 5.74 -23.41
N ARG A 353 7.26 5.52 -24.23
CA ARG A 353 5.88 5.92 -23.89
C ARG A 353 5.32 5.10 -22.74
N VAL A 354 5.51 3.79 -22.75
CA VAL A 354 5.10 2.91 -21.64
C VAL A 354 5.81 3.30 -20.35
N GLU A 355 7.13 3.55 -20.39
CA GLU A 355 7.87 3.95 -19.21
C GLU A 355 7.38 5.28 -18.62
N GLN A 356 7.12 6.28 -19.46
CA GLN A 356 6.53 7.55 -19.03
C GLN A 356 5.14 7.37 -18.45
N HIS A 357 4.31 6.51 -19.06
CA HIS A 357 2.96 6.21 -18.58
C HIS A 357 2.98 5.52 -17.22
N LEU A 358 3.81 4.48 -17.03
CA LEU A 358 3.96 3.80 -15.74
C LEU A 358 4.45 4.74 -14.64
N GLN A 359 5.44 5.60 -14.95
CA GLN A 359 5.90 6.62 -14.01
C GLN A 359 4.81 7.62 -13.66
N ALA A 360 3.97 8.02 -14.62
CA ALA A 360 2.83 8.91 -14.38
C ALA A 360 1.79 8.25 -13.48
N LEU A 361 1.43 6.99 -13.75
CA LEU A 361 0.52 6.19 -12.91
C LEU A 361 1.06 6.02 -11.50
N HIS A 362 2.35 5.69 -11.35
CA HIS A 362 2.97 5.57 -10.04
C HIS A 362 2.95 6.89 -9.27
N ARG A 363 3.31 8.02 -9.91
CA ARG A 363 3.24 9.33 -9.25
C ARG A 363 1.80 9.70 -8.85
N ALA A 364 0.81 9.35 -9.67
CA ALA A 364 -0.59 9.56 -9.35
C ALA A 364 -1.03 8.73 -8.14
N GLU A 365 -0.66 7.44 -8.09
CA GLU A 365 -0.86 6.55 -6.94
C GLU A 365 -0.25 7.15 -5.66
N GLN A 366 1.02 7.53 -5.71
CA GLN A 366 1.73 8.09 -4.55
C GLN A 366 1.06 9.39 -4.06
N ASN A 367 0.66 10.27 -4.98
CA ASN A 367 -0.01 11.52 -4.63
C ASN A 367 -1.38 11.29 -3.98
N GLU A 368 -2.14 10.32 -4.48
CA GLU A 368 -3.45 9.97 -3.93
C GLU A 368 -3.31 9.43 -2.51
N LEU A 369 -2.42 8.44 -2.30
CA LEU A 369 -2.19 7.83 -0.99
C LEU A 369 -1.64 8.82 0.03
N TYR A 370 -0.66 9.66 -0.34
CA TYR A 370 -0.18 10.74 0.53
C TYR A 370 -1.25 11.80 0.79
N GLY A 371 -2.14 12.03 -0.17
CA GLY A 371 -3.31 12.90 -0.02
C GLY A 371 -4.26 12.36 1.05
N ALA A 372 -4.63 11.10 0.94
CA ALA A 372 -5.51 10.37 1.85
C ALA A 372 -4.96 10.31 3.28
N LEU A 373 -3.64 10.11 3.44
CA LEU A 373 -3.00 10.17 4.76
C LEU A 373 -3.10 11.55 5.43
N MET A 374 -3.10 12.63 4.65
CA MET A 374 -2.95 14.01 5.16
C MET A 374 -4.25 14.78 5.28
N ARG A 375 -5.31 14.35 4.60
CA ARG A 375 -6.58 15.08 4.56
C ARG A 375 -7.64 14.40 5.44
N PRO A 376 -8.28 15.15 6.36
CA PRO A 376 -9.45 14.64 7.06
C PRO A 376 -10.58 14.37 6.06
N LEU A 377 -11.37 13.35 6.33
CA LEU A 377 -12.57 13.05 5.55
C LEU A 377 -13.62 14.15 5.66
N ASP A 378 -14.25 14.47 4.53
CA ASP A 378 -15.60 15.00 4.51
C ASP A 378 -16.54 13.79 4.65
N GLY A 379 -17.16 13.62 5.82
CA GLY A 379 -17.75 12.35 6.30
C GLY A 379 -18.89 11.70 5.49
N ARG A 380 -18.66 11.33 4.22
CA ARG A 380 -19.65 10.71 3.34
C ARG A 380 -19.16 9.49 2.54
N SER A 381 -17.93 9.02 2.70
CA SER A 381 -17.43 7.82 2.00
C SER A 381 -16.74 6.83 2.95
N GLN A 382 -16.93 5.54 2.67
CA GLN A 382 -16.45 4.37 3.44
C GLN A 382 -15.53 3.48 2.57
N THR A 383 -14.57 4.06 1.85
CA THR A 383 -13.54 3.27 1.14
C THR A 383 -12.32 3.00 2.02
N SER A 384 -11.46 2.05 1.65
CA SER A 384 -10.22 1.74 2.39
C SER A 384 -9.28 2.96 2.45
N ILE A 385 -9.17 3.69 1.33
CA ILE A 385 -8.45 4.97 1.18
C ILE A 385 -8.99 6.01 2.16
N ASP A 386 -10.30 6.03 2.40
CA ASP A 386 -10.92 6.98 3.31
C ASP A 386 -10.48 6.78 4.78
N SER A 387 -10.12 5.55 5.16
CA SER A 387 -9.70 5.23 6.54
C SER A 387 -8.23 5.57 6.87
N LEU A 388 -7.41 5.94 5.87
CA LEU A 388 -5.96 6.12 6.06
C LEU A 388 -5.61 7.26 7.02
N PHE A 389 -6.35 8.36 6.95
CA PHE A 389 -6.18 9.49 7.86
C PHE A 389 -6.47 9.11 9.32
N GLU A 390 -7.53 8.34 9.55
CA GLU A 390 -7.92 7.88 10.89
C GLU A 390 -6.89 6.93 11.49
N ARG A 391 -6.40 5.98 10.68
CA ARG A 391 -5.31 5.07 11.07
C ARG A 391 -4.02 5.84 11.40
N LEU A 392 -3.70 6.89 10.64
CA LEU A 392 -2.57 7.77 10.96
C LEU A 392 -2.80 8.54 12.27
N GLU A 393 -4.04 8.99 12.53
CA GLU A 393 -4.35 9.61 13.82
C GLU A 393 -4.21 8.68 14.99
N GLU A 394 -4.60 7.43 14.81
CA GLU A 394 -4.37 6.42 15.81
C GLU A 394 -2.88 6.29 16.13
N VAL A 395 -2.02 6.17 15.12
CA VAL A 395 -0.55 6.14 15.30
C VAL A 395 -0.04 7.38 16.07
N ASN A 396 -0.55 8.57 15.74
CA ASN A 396 -0.16 9.82 16.38
C ASN A 396 -0.62 9.90 17.84
N VAL A 397 -1.83 9.42 18.14
CA VAL A 397 -2.38 9.30 19.49
C VAL A 397 -1.55 8.31 20.31
N ARG A 398 -1.27 7.12 19.77
CA ARG A 398 -0.44 6.12 20.46
C ARG A 398 0.99 6.62 20.71
N LYS A 399 1.59 7.37 19.79
CA LYS A 399 2.88 8.04 20.03
C LYS A 399 2.78 9.04 21.19
N SER A 400 1.68 9.79 21.27
CA SER A 400 1.44 10.76 22.34
C SER A 400 1.27 10.08 23.69
N LEU A 401 0.69 8.87 23.74
CA LEU A 401 0.66 8.02 24.93
C LEU A 401 2.06 7.56 25.34
N VAL A 402 2.88 7.07 24.41
CA VAL A 402 4.29 6.71 24.69
C VAL A 402 5.01 7.91 25.32
N ARG A 403 4.86 9.10 24.74
CA ARG A 403 5.41 10.34 25.29
C ARG A 403 4.86 10.65 26.69
N GLY A 404 3.56 10.52 26.89
CA GLY A 404 2.87 10.79 28.15
C GLY A 404 3.37 9.89 29.27
N SER A 405 3.33 8.58 29.04
CA SER A 405 3.84 7.55 29.96
C SER A 405 5.31 7.76 30.30
N THR A 406 6.15 8.06 29.29
CA THR A 406 7.59 8.29 29.53
C THR A 406 7.82 9.56 30.36
N LEU A 407 7.11 10.66 30.07
CA LEU A 407 7.28 11.90 30.80
C LEU A 407 6.75 11.80 32.24
N LEU A 408 5.59 11.18 32.44
CA LEU A 408 4.95 11.08 33.76
C LEU A 408 5.72 10.17 34.72
N PHE A 409 6.11 8.99 34.24
CA PHE A 409 6.65 7.93 35.10
C PHE A 409 8.17 7.80 35.01
N TYR A 410 8.78 8.25 33.92
CA TYR A 410 10.22 8.15 33.67
C TYR A 410 10.89 9.49 33.29
N PRO A 411 10.57 10.61 33.98
CA PRO A 411 11.16 11.91 33.66
C PRO A 411 12.68 11.93 33.72
N GLY A 412 13.31 11.13 34.59
CA GLY A 412 14.77 11.01 34.67
C GLY A 412 15.40 10.39 33.42
N VAL A 413 14.70 9.47 32.75
CA VAL A 413 15.13 8.89 31.48
C VAL A 413 15.03 9.92 30.35
N MET A 414 13.97 10.72 30.33
CA MET A 414 13.78 11.77 29.33
C MET A 414 14.86 12.86 29.40
N THR A 415 15.36 13.17 30.60
CA THR A 415 16.48 14.11 30.77
C THR A 415 17.84 13.45 30.51
N GLY A 416 18.03 12.21 30.96
CA GLY A 416 19.32 11.51 30.93
C GLY A 416 19.65 10.78 29.62
N SER A 417 18.68 10.53 28.73
CA SER A 417 18.89 9.80 27.47
C SER A 417 18.49 10.62 26.26
N ASP A 418 19.49 11.07 25.50
CA ASP A 418 19.30 11.77 24.22
C ASP A 418 18.66 10.85 23.18
N ASP A 419 18.97 9.55 23.21
CA ASP A 419 18.44 8.55 22.29
C ASP A 419 16.93 8.36 22.48
N ILE A 420 16.47 8.20 23.72
CA ILE A 420 15.04 8.04 24.04
C ILE A 420 14.30 9.36 23.76
N ARG A 421 14.86 10.49 24.21
CA ARG A 421 14.27 11.81 23.93
C ARG A 421 14.17 12.07 22.43
N GLY A 422 15.19 11.72 21.65
CA GLY A 422 15.21 11.83 20.20
C GLY A 422 14.20 10.91 19.52
N SER A 423 14.01 9.70 20.04
CA SER A 423 13.05 8.70 19.54
C SER A 423 11.59 9.06 19.82
N ILE A 424 11.33 9.94 20.80
CA ILE A 424 9.97 10.41 21.11
C ILE A 424 9.71 11.80 20.49
N LEU A 425 10.62 12.75 20.66
CA LEU A 425 10.42 14.17 20.34
C LEU A 425 11.28 14.69 19.18
N GLY A 426 12.29 13.93 18.75
CA GLY A 426 13.30 14.40 17.80
C GLY A 426 13.10 13.95 16.35
N TYR A 427 14.09 14.24 15.51
CA TYR A 427 14.11 13.85 14.09
C TYR A 427 14.21 12.32 13.87
N SER A 428 14.80 11.60 14.83
CA SER A 428 14.80 10.13 14.88
C SER A 428 13.50 9.56 15.46
N GLY A 429 12.49 10.39 15.70
CA GLY A 429 11.26 10.03 16.37
C GLY A 429 10.45 8.92 15.70
N LEU A 430 9.59 8.27 16.49
CA LEU A 430 8.51 7.39 16.01
C LEU A 430 7.67 8.06 14.92
N LEU A 431 7.11 7.26 14.00
CA LEU A 431 6.23 7.73 12.92
C LEU A 431 5.08 8.57 13.47
N ASP A 432 4.90 9.73 12.85
CA ASP A 432 3.84 10.69 13.10
C ASP A 432 3.59 11.53 11.84
N ARG A 433 2.62 12.45 11.92
CA ARG A 433 2.29 13.39 10.84
C ARG A 433 3.50 14.21 10.35
N PRO A 434 4.24 14.94 11.22
CA PRO A 434 5.44 15.65 10.79
C PRO A 434 6.46 14.79 10.06
N LEU A 435 6.74 13.57 10.54
CA LEU A 435 7.66 12.66 9.88
C LEU A 435 7.13 12.23 8.51
N LEU A 436 5.85 11.91 8.37
CA LEU A 436 5.26 11.56 7.07
C LEU A 436 5.34 12.71 6.07
N ARG A 437 5.16 13.97 6.50
CA ARG A 437 5.37 15.13 5.62
C ARG A 437 6.81 15.17 5.10
N ARG A 438 7.79 14.96 5.98
CA ARG A 438 9.20 14.91 5.58
C ARG A 438 9.52 13.74 4.65
N ILE A 439 8.95 12.56 4.89
CA ILE A 439 9.09 11.38 4.02
C ILE A 439 8.58 11.73 2.62
N ARG A 440 7.38 12.33 2.54
CA ARG A 440 6.80 12.80 1.27
C ARG A 440 7.66 13.88 0.60
N GLU A 441 8.12 14.88 1.34
CA GLU A 441 8.99 15.95 0.84
C GLU A 441 10.34 15.42 0.34
N SER A 442 10.81 14.30 0.88
CA SER A 442 12.02 13.61 0.44
C SER A 442 11.81 12.73 -0.81
N GLY A 443 10.58 12.67 -1.34
CA GLY A 443 10.25 11.88 -2.53
C GLY A 443 10.27 10.37 -2.30
N LEU A 444 10.19 9.91 -1.04
CA LEU A 444 10.09 8.49 -0.74
C LEU A 444 8.70 7.98 -1.09
N ALA A 445 8.62 6.71 -1.49
CA ALA A 445 7.35 6.05 -1.75
C ALA A 445 6.63 5.69 -0.45
N VAL A 446 5.31 5.60 -0.52
CA VAL A 446 4.41 5.17 0.57
C VAL A 446 4.79 3.78 1.07
N SER A 447 5.23 2.88 0.19
CA SER A 447 5.72 1.54 0.56
C SER A 447 6.90 1.57 1.54
N ALA A 448 7.71 2.64 1.54
CA ALA A 448 8.84 2.80 2.47
C ALA A 448 8.39 3.16 3.90
N ILE A 449 7.14 3.59 4.10
CA ILE A 449 6.62 4.00 5.42
C ILE A 449 6.71 2.85 6.42
N ASN A 450 6.41 1.61 6.00
CA ASN A 450 6.48 0.44 6.86
C ASN A 450 7.91 0.22 7.38
N GLU A 451 8.89 0.16 6.48
CA GLU A 451 10.29 -0.08 6.84
C GLU A 451 10.80 1.04 7.76
N VAL A 452 10.54 2.30 7.41
CA VAL A 452 10.97 3.46 8.21
C VAL A 452 10.31 3.46 9.58
N GLY A 453 9.00 3.19 9.65
CA GLY A 453 8.23 3.15 10.89
C GLY A 453 8.70 2.03 11.82
N THR A 454 8.82 0.81 11.29
CA THR A 454 9.22 -0.38 12.05
C THR A 454 10.65 -0.24 12.55
N ALA A 455 11.59 0.19 11.71
CA ALA A 455 12.98 0.40 12.13
C ALA A 455 13.14 1.49 13.21
N ARG A 456 12.23 2.47 13.27
CA ARG A 456 12.20 3.49 14.34
C ARG A 456 11.63 2.94 15.63
N LEU A 457 10.56 2.16 15.54
CA LEU A 457 9.95 1.47 16.68
C LEU A 457 10.94 0.49 17.33
N GLU A 458 11.59 -0.36 16.55
CA GLU A 458 12.58 -1.32 17.05
C GLU A 458 13.76 -0.63 17.74
N ARG A 459 14.24 0.49 17.18
CA ARG A 459 15.30 1.29 17.82
C ARG A 459 14.84 1.89 19.15
N MET A 460 13.64 2.46 19.20
CA MET A 460 13.09 3.00 20.45
C MET A 460 12.96 1.90 21.51
N GLN A 461 12.41 0.74 21.12
CA GLN A 461 12.26 -0.39 22.03
C GLN A 461 13.60 -0.91 22.52
N ALA A 462 14.60 -1.09 21.65
CA ALA A 462 15.93 -1.51 22.04
C ALA A 462 16.61 -0.53 23.02
N GLN A 463 16.39 0.77 22.85
CA GLN A 463 16.92 1.79 23.78
C GLN A 463 16.18 1.80 25.11
N TRP A 464 14.87 1.51 25.09
CA TRP A 464 14.07 1.33 26.29
C TRP A 464 14.48 0.09 27.07
N ASP A 465 14.71 -1.02 26.37
CA ASP A 465 15.06 -2.31 26.99
C ASP A 465 16.43 -2.30 27.65
N ARG A 466 17.31 -1.37 27.26
CA ARG A 466 18.60 -1.13 27.92
C ARG A 466 18.50 -0.35 29.22
N GLN A 467 17.35 0.26 29.54
CA GLN A 467 17.20 0.96 30.81
C GLN A 467 17.25 -0.04 31.97
N PRO A 468 17.86 0.31 33.11
CA PRO A 468 17.94 -0.56 34.26
C PRO A 468 16.56 -1.09 34.67
N GLU A 469 16.45 -2.40 34.92
CA GLU A 469 15.17 -3.04 35.24
C GLU A 469 14.52 -2.43 36.49
N ASN A 470 15.33 -2.13 37.52
CA ASN A 470 14.85 -1.45 38.72
C ASN A 470 14.19 -0.11 38.39
N LEU A 471 14.83 0.70 37.54
CA LEU A 471 14.28 1.98 37.09
C LEU A 471 12.98 1.78 36.31
N ARG A 472 12.92 0.77 35.43
CA ARG A 472 11.72 0.45 34.67
C ARG A 472 10.55 0.01 35.57
N ARG A 473 10.83 -0.75 36.64
CA ARG A 473 9.81 -1.20 37.60
C ARG A 473 9.34 -0.09 38.54
N SER A 474 10.25 0.73 39.05
CA SER A 474 9.92 1.73 40.08
C SER A 474 9.60 3.12 39.53
N GLY A 475 9.93 3.41 38.27
CA GLY A 475 9.83 4.76 37.73
C GLY A 475 10.89 5.72 38.29
N SER A 476 10.70 7.01 38.01
CA SER A 476 11.54 8.09 38.51
C SER A 476 10.72 9.33 38.84
N VAL A 477 11.23 10.15 39.75
CA VAL A 477 10.58 11.39 40.18
C VAL A 477 11.03 12.56 39.31
N ALA A 478 10.10 13.44 38.92
CA ALA A 478 10.43 14.65 38.17
C ALA A 478 11.40 15.54 38.97
N SER A 479 12.44 16.04 38.32
CA SER A 479 13.44 16.90 38.98
C SER A 479 12.82 18.19 39.53
N SER A 480 11.81 18.73 38.88
CA SER A 480 11.03 19.89 39.36
C SER A 480 10.33 19.59 40.69
N LEU A 481 9.69 18.42 40.80
CA LEU A 481 9.02 17.97 42.02
C LEU A 481 10.03 17.74 43.15
N ALA A 482 11.13 17.04 42.86
CA ALA A 482 12.21 16.80 43.82
C ALA A 482 12.85 18.11 44.33
N HIS A 483 13.13 19.07 43.44
CA HIS A 483 13.66 20.38 43.81
C HIS A 483 12.68 21.21 44.63
N ALA A 484 11.39 21.21 44.25
CA ALA A 484 10.34 21.91 45.01
C ALA A 484 10.18 21.32 46.41
N MET A 485 10.18 19.99 46.55
CA MET A 485 10.19 19.30 47.85
C MET A 485 11.40 19.68 48.70
N ALA A 486 12.60 19.71 48.11
CA ALA A 486 13.80 20.13 48.82
C ALA A 486 13.71 21.58 49.34
N ARG A 487 13.11 22.49 48.54
CA ARG A 487 12.88 23.89 48.94
C ARG A 487 11.90 24.01 50.10
N ILE A 488 10.77 23.32 50.05
CA ILE A 488 9.77 23.28 51.12
C ILE A 488 10.38 22.72 52.42
N ASN A 489 11.14 21.62 52.33
CA ASN A 489 11.82 21.02 53.48
C ASN A 489 12.91 21.93 54.07
N ALA A 490 13.66 22.65 53.25
CA ALA A 490 14.64 23.62 53.72
C ALA A 490 13.98 24.80 54.43
N LEU A 491 12.84 25.25 53.91
CA LEU A 491 12.10 26.38 54.44
C LEU A 491 11.43 26.06 55.78
N HIS A 492 10.88 24.86 55.93
CA HIS A 492 10.41 24.37 57.23
C HIS A 492 11.54 24.35 58.27
N ARG A 493 12.72 23.86 57.88
CA ARG A 493 13.90 23.86 58.76
C ARG A 493 14.42 25.27 59.10
N MET A 494 14.19 26.23 58.23
CA MET A 494 14.67 27.60 58.45
C MET A 494 13.78 28.39 59.41
N PHE A 495 12.46 28.20 59.33
CA PHE A 495 11.51 29.06 60.03
C PHE A 495 10.77 28.38 61.19
N PHE A 496 10.67 27.05 61.20
CA PHE A 496 9.77 26.34 62.12
C PHE A 496 10.41 25.18 62.88
N SER A 497 11.59 24.68 62.48
CA SER A 497 12.30 23.72 63.34
C SER A 497 12.97 24.43 64.51
N ARG A 498 12.74 23.91 65.73
CA ARG A 498 13.41 24.38 66.94
C ARG A 498 14.92 24.17 66.84
N PRO A 499 15.77 25.09 67.31
CA PRO A 499 17.20 24.82 67.45
C PRO A 499 17.39 23.65 68.42
N GLU A 500 18.27 22.70 68.07
CA GLU A 500 18.71 21.69 69.03
C GLU A 500 19.29 22.40 70.25
N PRO A 501 18.93 21.97 71.48
CA PRO A 501 19.58 22.51 72.67
C PRO A 501 21.09 22.22 72.57
N PRO A 502 21.97 23.16 72.93
CA PRO A 502 23.40 22.92 72.90
C PRO A 502 23.70 21.70 73.77
N ALA A 503 24.47 20.75 73.23
CA ALA A 503 24.88 19.56 73.95
C ALA A 503 25.50 19.97 75.31
N GLU A 504 24.95 19.42 76.39
CA GLU A 504 25.49 19.57 77.75
C GLU A 504 26.97 19.20 77.72
N GLN A 505 27.83 20.21 77.96
CA GLN A 505 29.23 19.95 78.24
C GLN A 505 29.31 19.13 79.54
N PRO A 506 30.03 18.00 79.56
CA PRO A 506 30.22 17.25 80.79
C PRO A 506 30.97 18.11 81.82
N PRO A 507 30.67 17.97 83.13
CA PRO A 507 31.24 18.82 84.16
C PRO A 507 32.75 18.61 84.27
N GLU A 508 33.49 19.72 84.38
CA GLU A 508 34.93 19.74 84.68
C GLU A 508 35.19 19.06 86.03
N GLU A 509 35.74 17.84 86.00
CA GLU A 509 36.41 17.24 87.15
C GLU A 509 37.81 17.85 87.29
N GLY A 510 38.00 18.56 88.41
CA GLY A 510 39.28 19.18 88.75
C GLY A 510 40.39 18.16 88.95
N ALA A 511 41.46 18.32 88.19
CA ALA A 511 42.75 17.71 88.47
C ALA A 511 43.77 18.81 88.79
N LYS A 512 44.04 18.99 90.08
CA LYS A 512 45.33 19.50 90.54
C LYS A 512 46.33 18.37 90.36
N ASP A 513 47.33 18.57 89.52
CA ASP A 513 48.74 18.51 89.92
C ASP A 513 49.67 18.88 88.76
N SER A 514 50.32 20.01 89.00
CA SER A 514 51.63 20.48 88.54
C SER A 514 52.58 19.49 87.84
N VAL A 515 53.22 19.92 86.73
CA VAL A 515 54.63 20.39 86.71
C VAL A 515 55.20 20.44 85.27
N ASN A 516 55.68 21.63 84.91
CA ASN A 516 56.80 22.03 84.03
C ASN A 516 56.92 21.60 82.55
N LEU A 517 56.85 22.64 81.71
CA LEU A 517 57.46 22.79 80.39
C LEU A 517 58.98 22.55 80.37
N PRO A 518 59.53 22.26 79.18
CA PRO A 518 60.61 23.12 78.70
C PRO A 518 60.35 23.70 77.31
N VAL A 519 60.81 24.95 77.22
CA VAL A 519 61.01 25.84 76.08
C VAL A 519 61.83 25.18 74.97
N PHE A 520 61.45 25.43 73.71
CA PHE A 520 62.42 25.58 72.62
C PHE A 520 62.11 26.84 71.82
N ASP A 521 63.15 27.68 71.78
CA ASP A 521 63.28 28.96 71.11
C ASP A 521 63.44 28.77 69.60
N ASN A 522 63.01 29.77 68.82
CA ASN A 522 63.24 29.84 67.38
C ASN A 522 64.68 30.21 67.07
N GLY A 523 65.32 29.40 66.22
CA GLY A 523 66.56 29.67 65.50
C GLY A 523 66.62 28.82 64.25
#